data_AF-A0A117MEQ4-F1
#
_entry.id   AF-A0A117MEQ4-F1
#
_cell.length_a   1.000
_cell.length_b   1.000
_cell.length_c   1.000
_cell.angle_alpha   90.00
_cell.angle_beta   90.00
_cell.angle_gamma   90.00
#
_symmetry.space_group_name_H-M   'P 1'
#
loop_
_entity.id
_entity.type
_entity.pdbx_description
1 polymer ?
#
loop_
_entity_poly.entity_id
_entity_poly.type
_entity_poly.pdbx_seq_one_letter_code
_entity_poly.pdbx_strand_id
1 'polypeptide(L)'
;MDDGIAFQCAFEGSLDEAVVRRLLRHVGALPGDLYRQRKSYLLERLQGFNASAQTRPWIVVVDLDHDTGCAPEAVRNWLPAPSHFMNFRVAVREVEAWILADRERLARYLQVPEARITGTPEEIDYPKEYLINCARESSSSVIRKGIVPTPGGRRAEGPAYLSLLSEFVNDAERGWRPDVASDHSESLERCIRSLQNSIGTFSRESQRQRYSR
;
A
#
# COMPACT_ATOMS: atom_id res chain seq x y z
N MET A 1 -13.55 15.16 -19.20
CA MET A 1 -12.99 14.72 -17.92
C MET A 1 -13.28 13.24 -17.88
N ASP A 2 -12.27 12.38 -17.97
CA ASP A 2 -12.50 10.95 -17.74
C ASP A 2 -12.89 10.80 -16.28
N ASP A 3 -14.17 10.52 -16.03
CA ASP A 3 -14.71 10.27 -14.70
C ASP A 3 -14.17 8.92 -14.20
N GLY A 4 -12.96 8.94 -13.63
CA GLY A 4 -12.36 7.77 -12.99
C GLY A 4 -13.25 7.22 -11.86
N ILE A 5 -13.27 5.91 -11.70
CA ILE A 5 -14.05 5.26 -10.65
C ILE A 5 -13.46 5.62 -9.28
N ALA A 6 -14.29 6.19 -8.40
CA ALA A 6 -13.87 6.55 -7.05
C ALA A 6 -13.95 5.36 -6.08
N PHE A 7 -12.86 5.10 -5.35
CA PHE A 7 -12.79 4.08 -4.31
C PHE A 7 -12.82 4.74 -2.93
N GLN A 8 -13.71 4.27 -2.05
CA GLN A 8 -13.62 4.57 -0.63
C GLN A 8 -12.39 3.85 -0.06
N CYS A 9 -11.60 4.51 0.77
CA CYS A 9 -10.30 4.01 1.20
C CYS A 9 -10.21 3.94 2.72
N ALA A 10 -9.81 2.80 3.28
CA ALA A 10 -9.46 2.69 4.70
C ALA A 10 -8.06 2.08 4.88
N PHE A 11 -7.27 2.65 5.78
CA PHE A 11 -5.85 2.28 5.95
C PHE A 11 -5.28 2.76 7.30
N GLU A 12 -4.13 2.22 7.70
CA GLU A 12 -3.61 2.39 9.07
C GLU A 12 -2.87 3.71 9.29
N GLY A 13 -1.88 3.97 8.44
CA GLY A 13 -0.96 5.07 8.56
C GLY A 13 -1.01 6.05 7.40
N SER A 14 -0.18 7.08 7.51
CA SER A 14 -0.07 8.10 6.46
C SER A 14 0.77 7.63 5.27
N LEU A 15 1.66 6.66 5.46
CA LEU A 15 2.42 6.06 4.36
C LEU A 15 1.51 5.15 3.52
N ASP A 16 0.65 4.39 4.17
CA ASP A 16 -0.40 3.60 3.54
C ASP A 16 -1.28 4.46 2.63
N GLU A 17 -1.66 5.66 3.09
CA GLU A 17 -2.43 6.61 2.27
C GLU A 17 -1.70 6.93 0.96
N ALA A 18 -0.41 7.25 1.03
CA ALA A 18 0.39 7.59 -0.14
C ALA A 18 0.43 6.40 -1.12
N VAL A 19 0.63 5.19 -0.59
CA VAL A 19 0.66 3.95 -1.37
C VAL A 19 -0.70 3.66 -2.00
N VAL A 20 -1.80 3.72 -1.24
CA VAL A 20 -3.17 3.51 -1.75
C VAL A 20 -3.51 4.50 -2.85
N ARG A 21 -3.23 5.80 -2.66
CA ARG A 21 -3.44 6.82 -3.69
C ARG A 21 -2.60 6.56 -4.94
N ARG A 22 -1.35 6.12 -4.77
CA ARG A 22 -0.47 5.78 -5.88
C ARG A 22 -0.99 4.57 -6.65
N LEU A 23 -1.48 3.54 -5.97
CA LEU A 23 -2.08 2.35 -6.56
C LEU A 23 -3.36 2.69 -7.33
N LEU A 24 -4.27 3.47 -6.75
CA LEU A 24 -5.50 3.89 -7.44
C LEU A 24 -5.17 4.66 -8.72
N ARG A 25 -4.26 5.64 -8.66
CA ARG A 25 -3.80 6.34 -9.87
C ARG A 25 -3.19 5.41 -10.90
N HIS A 26 -2.38 4.44 -10.46
CA HIS A 26 -1.75 3.46 -11.34
C HIS A 26 -2.77 2.63 -12.13
N VAL A 27 -3.90 2.27 -11.51
CA VAL A 27 -4.97 1.51 -12.17
C VAL A 27 -6.04 2.40 -12.84
N GLY A 28 -5.84 3.73 -12.89
CA GLY A 28 -6.80 4.66 -13.49
C GLY A 28 -8.05 4.96 -12.64
N ALA A 29 -7.99 4.71 -11.33
CA ALA A 29 -9.05 5.02 -10.36
C ALA A 29 -8.74 6.29 -9.56
N LEU A 30 -9.75 6.81 -8.87
CA LEU A 30 -9.66 7.99 -8.03
C LEU A 30 -9.87 7.62 -6.54
N PRO A 31 -9.16 8.30 -5.62
CA PRO A 31 -9.50 8.21 -4.20
C PRO A 31 -10.82 8.95 -3.92
N GLY A 32 -11.75 8.28 -3.25
CA GLY A 32 -12.96 8.85 -2.64
C GLY A 32 -12.71 9.26 -1.18
N ASP A 33 -13.62 8.92 -0.27
CA ASP A 33 -13.43 9.22 1.15
C ASP A 33 -12.28 8.41 1.74
N LEU A 34 -11.51 9.04 2.63
CA LEU A 34 -10.33 8.46 3.24
C LEU A 34 -10.52 8.28 4.74
N TYR A 35 -10.33 7.05 5.20
CA TYR A 35 -10.52 6.64 6.59
C TYR A 35 -9.22 6.09 7.15
N ARG A 36 -8.43 6.97 7.78
CA ARG A 36 -7.21 6.58 8.48
C ARG A 36 -7.49 6.21 9.93
N GLN A 37 -7.19 4.98 10.32
CA GLN A 37 -7.40 4.52 11.69
C GLN A 37 -6.55 3.29 12.03
N ARG A 38 -6.29 3.04 13.32
CA ARG A 38 -5.55 1.85 13.79
C ARG A 38 -6.16 0.53 13.28
N LYS A 39 -5.32 -0.47 13.00
CA LYS A 39 -5.72 -1.82 12.55
C LYS A 39 -6.91 -2.40 13.29
N SER A 40 -6.85 -2.42 14.62
CA SER A 40 -7.88 -3.04 15.46
C SER A 40 -9.28 -2.46 15.20
N TYR A 41 -9.37 -1.15 15.01
CA TYR A 41 -10.63 -0.49 14.70
C TYR A 41 -11.05 -0.73 13.25
N LEU A 42 -10.11 -0.74 12.29
CA LEU A 42 -10.42 -1.09 10.90
C LEU A 42 -11.01 -2.51 10.81
N LEU A 43 -10.41 -3.47 11.52
CA LEU A 43 -10.89 -4.85 11.60
C LEU A 43 -12.25 -4.94 12.32
N GLU A 44 -12.45 -4.19 13.42
CA GLU A 44 -13.76 -4.09 14.10
C GLU A 44 -14.85 -3.58 13.15
N ARG A 45 -14.53 -2.60 12.29
CA ARG A 45 -15.48 -1.98 11.35
C ARG A 45 -15.51 -2.64 9.97
N LEU A 46 -14.73 -3.68 9.74
CA LEU A 46 -14.54 -4.28 8.43
C LEU A 46 -15.85 -4.76 7.81
N GLN A 47 -16.77 -5.32 8.61
CA GLN A 47 -18.10 -5.72 8.15
C GLN A 47 -18.96 -4.52 7.70
N GLY A 48 -18.80 -3.36 8.33
CA GLY A 48 -19.48 -2.13 7.91
C GLY A 48 -18.97 -1.61 6.57
N PHE A 49 -17.64 -1.62 6.38
CA PHE A 49 -17.04 -1.31 5.06
C PHE A 49 -17.52 -2.32 4.01
N ASN A 50 -17.58 -3.61 4.36
CA ASN A 50 -18.04 -4.67 3.48
C ASN A 50 -19.51 -4.52 3.06
N ALA A 51 -20.38 -4.10 3.98
CA ALA A 51 -21.77 -3.80 3.65
C ALA A 51 -21.89 -2.62 2.67
N SER A 52 -21.09 -1.57 2.85
CA SER A 52 -21.04 -0.44 1.91
C SER A 52 -20.51 -0.87 0.52
N ALA A 53 -19.58 -1.82 0.50
CA ALA A 53 -18.98 -2.38 -0.71
C ALA A 53 -19.92 -3.23 -1.57
N GLN A 54 -21.20 -3.36 -1.20
CA GLN A 54 -22.24 -3.89 -2.09
C GLN A 54 -22.59 -2.91 -3.22
N THR A 55 -22.39 -1.61 -3.03
CA THR A 55 -22.83 -0.57 -3.98
C THR A 55 -21.75 0.42 -4.39
N ARG A 56 -20.61 0.44 -3.69
CA ARG A 56 -19.50 1.37 -3.95
C ARG A 56 -18.17 0.61 -3.92
N PRO A 57 -17.19 0.96 -4.76
CA PRO A 57 -15.86 0.39 -4.64
C PRO A 57 -15.17 0.79 -3.34
N TRP A 58 -14.59 -0.19 -2.67
CA TRP A 58 -13.77 -0.02 -1.47
C TRP A 58 -12.41 -0.64 -1.67
N ILE A 59 -11.38 0.05 -1.14
CA ILE A 59 -10.08 -0.52 -0.84
C ILE A 59 -9.84 -0.37 0.67
N VAL A 60 -9.52 -1.48 1.33
CA VAL A 60 -9.10 -1.50 2.73
C VAL A 60 -7.74 -2.16 2.79
N VAL A 61 -6.72 -1.44 3.23
CA VAL A 61 -5.34 -1.95 3.36
C VAL A 61 -4.96 -1.98 4.84
N VAL A 62 -4.42 -3.11 5.28
CA VAL A 62 -3.86 -3.27 6.63
C VAL A 62 -2.53 -4.00 6.53
N ASP A 63 -1.69 -3.82 7.54
CA ASP A 63 -0.44 -4.54 7.71
C ASP A 63 -0.69 -5.89 8.39
N LEU A 64 -0.04 -6.94 7.88
CA LEU A 64 -0.11 -8.28 8.48
C LEU A 64 0.55 -8.30 9.87
N ASP A 65 1.58 -7.47 10.06
CA ASP A 65 2.51 -7.52 11.17
C ASP A 65 3.00 -8.97 11.40
N HIS A 66 2.78 -9.48 12.61
CA HIS A 66 3.06 -10.84 13.03
C HIS A 66 1.78 -11.58 13.47
N ASP A 67 0.60 -11.11 13.05
CA ASP A 67 -0.69 -11.59 13.56
C ASP A 67 -1.03 -13.01 13.10
N THR A 68 -0.63 -13.39 11.88
CA THR A 68 -0.90 -14.73 11.31
C THR A 68 0.27 -15.19 10.43
N GLY A 69 0.25 -16.46 10.00
CA GLY A 69 1.33 -17.06 9.21
C GLY A 69 1.44 -16.54 7.77
N CYS A 70 0.36 -16.05 7.17
CA CYS A 70 0.39 -15.48 5.82
C CYS A 70 -0.81 -14.56 5.50
N ALA A 71 -0.62 -13.61 4.58
CA ALA A 71 -1.65 -12.67 4.17
C ALA A 71 -2.95 -13.31 3.62
N PRO A 72 -2.91 -14.38 2.79
CA PRO A 72 -4.14 -15.03 2.32
C PRO A 72 -4.98 -15.66 3.44
N GLU A 73 -4.34 -16.16 4.50
CA GLU A 73 -5.02 -16.68 5.68
C GLU A 73 -5.70 -15.55 6.46
N ALA A 74 -4.99 -14.45 6.71
CA ALA A 74 -5.54 -13.27 7.36
C ALA A 74 -6.80 -12.76 6.64
N VAL A 75 -6.77 -12.63 5.31
CA VAL A 75 -7.93 -12.21 4.52
C VAL A 75 -9.12 -13.14 4.72
N ARG A 76 -8.92 -14.46 4.64
CA ARG A 76 -10.00 -15.45 4.83
C ARG A 76 -10.58 -15.42 6.24
N ASN A 77 -9.73 -15.21 7.25
CA ASN A 77 -10.15 -15.21 8.65
C ASN A 77 -10.86 -13.91 9.03
N TRP A 78 -10.36 -12.76 8.58
CA TRP A 78 -10.88 -11.44 8.95
C TRP A 78 -12.09 -11.03 8.11
N LEU A 79 -12.17 -11.45 6.84
CA LEU A 79 -13.31 -11.18 5.96
C LEU A 79 -13.61 -12.36 5.02
N PRO A 80 -14.25 -13.44 5.52
CA PRO A 80 -14.50 -14.65 4.73
C PRO A 80 -15.47 -14.46 3.55
N ALA A 81 -16.33 -13.45 3.61
CA ALA A 81 -17.36 -13.17 2.60
C ALA A 81 -17.29 -11.71 2.12
N PRO A 82 -16.27 -11.33 1.33
CA PRO A 82 -16.17 -9.99 0.80
C PRO A 82 -17.30 -9.73 -0.21
N SER A 83 -17.93 -8.56 -0.10
CA SER A 83 -18.89 -8.04 -1.06
C SER A 83 -18.22 -7.78 -2.41
N HIS A 84 -19.04 -7.66 -3.45
CA HIS A 84 -18.58 -7.59 -4.84
C HIS A 84 -17.48 -6.53 -5.06
N PHE A 85 -17.65 -5.34 -4.50
CA PHE A 85 -16.71 -4.24 -4.71
C PHE A 85 -15.73 -4.04 -3.53
N MET A 86 -15.57 -5.04 -2.67
CA MET A 86 -14.64 -5.00 -1.55
C MET A 86 -13.25 -5.47 -1.98
N ASN A 87 -12.27 -4.59 -1.87
CA ASN A 87 -10.86 -4.90 -2.07
C ASN A 87 -10.15 -4.85 -0.71
N PHE A 88 -10.39 -5.85 0.13
CA PHE A 88 -9.64 -6.01 1.39
C PHE A 88 -8.27 -6.64 1.11
N ARG A 89 -7.21 -5.93 1.47
CA ARG A 89 -5.82 -6.28 1.15
C ARG A 89 -4.95 -6.16 2.38
N VAL A 90 -3.99 -7.09 2.46
CA VAL A 90 -3.09 -7.22 3.59
C VAL A 90 -1.67 -7.19 3.04
N ALA A 91 -0.88 -6.19 3.43
CA ALA A 91 0.54 -6.13 3.10
C ALA A 91 1.30 -7.15 3.97
N VAL A 92 2.17 -7.96 3.35
CA VAL A 92 2.97 -8.94 4.12
C VAL A 92 3.96 -8.18 5.00
N ARG A 93 3.87 -8.45 6.31
CA ARG A 93 4.46 -7.68 7.41
C ARG A 93 3.99 -6.24 7.46
N GLU A 94 4.47 -5.38 6.56
CA GLU A 94 4.18 -3.94 6.55
C GLU A 94 4.14 -3.41 5.12
N VAL A 95 3.44 -2.29 4.89
CA VAL A 95 3.37 -1.63 3.57
C VAL A 95 4.73 -1.25 3.00
N GLU A 96 5.75 -1.05 3.84
CA GLU A 96 7.14 -0.87 3.42
C GLU A 96 7.67 -2.02 2.56
N ALA A 97 7.17 -3.26 2.73
CA ALA A 97 7.55 -4.38 1.86
C ALA A 97 7.14 -4.12 0.40
N TRP A 98 5.99 -3.50 0.16
CA TRP A 98 5.55 -3.11 -1.19
C TRP A 98 6.46 -2.02 -1.80
N ILE A 99 6.93 -1.09 -0.97
CA ILE A 99 7.85 -0.02 -1.40
C ILE A 99 9.22 -0.61 -1.74
N LEU A 100 9.73 -1.53 -0.91
CA LEU A 100 11.00 -2.23 -1.09
C LEU A 100 11.05 -3.05 -2.38
N ALA A 101 9.90 -3.48 -2.89
CA ALA A 101 9.80 -4.32 -4.08
C ALA A 101 10.21 -3.61 -5.40
N ASP A 102 10.24 -2.27 -5.47
CA ASP A 102 10.90 -1.54 -6.57
C ASP A 102 12.37 -1.28 -6.23
N ARG A 103 13.16 -2.35 -6.23
CA ARG A 103 14.57 -2.37 -5.80
C ARG A 103 15.42 -1.29 -6.46
N GLU A 104 15.30 -1.18 -7.78
CA GLU A 104 16.07 -0.27 -8.62
C GLU A 104 15.80 1.20 -8.26
N ARG A 105 14.52 1.61 -8.20
CA ARG A 105 14.18 3.01 -7.92
C ARG A 105 14.38 3.37 -6.46
N LEU A 106 14.09 2.46 -5.53
CA LEU A 106 14.33 2.72 -4.12
C LEU A 106 15.82 2.88 -3.84
N ALA A 107 16.69 2.04 -4.43
CA ALA A 107 18.14 2.17 -4.25
C ALA A 107 18.67 3.50 -4.78
N ARG A 108 18.17 3.94 -5.95
CA ARG A 108 18.50 5.26 -6.51
C ARG A 108 18.01 6.40 -5.62
N TYR A 109 16.78 6.33 -5.13
CA TYR A 109 16.21 7.35 -4.26
C TYR A 109 16.99 7.45 -2.93
N LEU A 110 17.26 6.31 -2.30
CA LEU A 110 18.06 6.23 -1.09
C LEU A 110 19.55 6.50 -1.34
N GLN A 111 20.02 6.56 -2.58
CA GLN A 111 21.44 6.69 -2.94
C GLN A 111 22.32 5.62 -2.26
N VAL A 112 21.93 4.35 -2.42
CA VAL A 112 22.67 3.16 -2.00
C VAL A 112 22.90 2.25 -3.21
N PRO A 113 23.92 1.37 -3.18
CA PRO A 113 24.04 0.32 -4.18
C PRO A 113 22.78 -0.56 -4.21
N GLU A 114 22.29 -0.90 -5.40
CA GLU A 114 21.06 -1.71 -5.57
C GLU A 114 21.15 -3.06 -4.84
N ALA A 115 22.34 -3.65 -4.79
CA ALA A 115 22.61 -4.89 -4.06
C ALA A 115 22.38 -4.81 -2.54
N ARG A 116 22.19 -3.61 -1.97
CA ARG A 116 21.82 -3.43 -0.55
C ARG A 116 20.33 -3.63 -0.30
N ILE A 117 19.51 -3.61 -1.34
CA ILE A 117 18.08 -3.88 -1.23
C ILE A 117 17.83 -5.33 -1.67
N THR A 118 17.05 -6.07 -0.88
CA THR A 118 16.73 -7.46 -1.19
C THR A 118 15.85 -7.59 -2.44
N GLY A 119 15.93 -8.74 -3.10
CA GLY A 119 14.98 -9.14 -4.16
C GLY A 119 13.73 -9.85 -3.62
N THR A 120 13.69 -10.16 -2.32
CA THR A 120 12.59 -10.87 -1.66
C THR A 120 12.02 -10.05 -0.49
N PRO A 121 11.39 -8.89 -0.76
CA PRO A 121 10.97 -7.95 0.28
C PRO A 121 9.93 -8.51 1.26
N GLU A 122 9.08 -9.44 0.82
CA GLU A 122 8.05 -10.06 1.67
C GLU A 122 8.60 -11.16 2.60
N GLU A 123 9.87 -11.56 2.44
CA GLU A 123 10.57 -12.46 3.37
C GLU A 123 11.21 -11.72 4.55
N ILE A 124 11.20 -10.38 4.53
CA ILE A 124 11.75 -9.56 5.61
C ILE A 124 10.75 -9.51 6.75
N ASP A 125 11.16 -9.88 7.97
CA ASP A 125 10.28 -9.83 9.15
C ASP A 125 9.94 -8.40 9.61
N TYR A 126 10.88 -7.45 9.46
CA TYR A 126 10.71 -6.04 9.85
C TYR A 126 11.03 -5.08 8.68
N PRO A 127 10.14 -4.93 7.69
CA PRO A 127 10.39 -4.14 6.48
C PRO A 127 10.79 -2.68 6.74
N LYS A 128 10.12 -2.00 7.67
CA LYS A 128 10.45 -0.62 8.08
C LYS A 128 11.86 -0.51 8.63
N GLU A 129 12.25 -1.42 9.52
CA GLU A 129 13.60 -1.44 10.08
C GLU A 129 14.65 -1.71 9.00
N TYR A 130 14.38 -2.65 8.11
CA TYR A 130 15.25 -2.96 6.98
C TYR A 130 15.47 -1.74 6.07
N LEU A 131 14.39 -1.02 5.73
CA LEU A 131 14.46 0.20 4.93
C LEU A 131 15.30 1.27 5.65
N ILE A 132 15.07 1.48 6.94
CA ILE A 132 15.86 2.42 7.76
C ILE A 132 17.35 2.03 7.75
N ASN A 133 17.66 0.74 7.87
CA ASN A 133 19.04 0.26 7.84
C ASN A 133 19.69 0.44 6.46
N CYS A 134 18.95 0.27 5.37
CA CYS A 134 19.44 0.66 4.04
C CYS A 134 19.76 2.16 4.00
N ALA A 135 18.86 3.01 4.52
CA ALA A 135 19.05 4.45 4.53
C ALA A 135 20.24 4.92 5.38
N ARG A 136 20.66 4.16 6.41
CA ARG A 136 21.89 4.45 7.20
C ARG A 136 23.14 4.53 6.35
N GLU A 137 23.19 3.75 5.28
CA GLU A 137 24.35 3.62 4.41
C GLU A 137 24.28 4.50 3.17
N SER A 138 23.20 5.27 3.04
CA SER A 138 23.03 6.26 1.97
C SER A 138 24.23 7.18 1.88
N SER A 139 24.68 7.53 0.67
CA SER A 139 25.62 8.63 0.47
C SER A 139 24.98 10.00 0.72
N SER A 140 23.65 10.11 0.63
CA SER A 140 22.90 11.35 0.86
C SER A 140 22.77 11.66 2.35
N SER A 141 23.31 12.81 2.77
CA SER A 141 23.13 13.30 4.14
C SER A 141 21.67 13.65 4.43
N VAL A 142 20.87 14.03 3.43
CA VAL A 142 19.43 14.29 3.55
C VAL A 142 18.69 12.99 3.91
N ILE A 143 18.96 11.90 3.19
CA ILE A 143 18.37 10.59 3.47
C ILE A 143 18.78 10.09 4.85
N ARG A 144 20.09 10.12 5.18
CA ARG A 144 20.57 9.67 6.49
C ARG A 144 19.91 10.46 7.64
N LYS A 145 19.88 11.79 7.57
CA LYS A 145 19.30 12.62 8.64
C LYS A 145 17.78 12.58 8.67
N GLY A 146 17.14 12.31 7.53
CA GLY A 146 15.69 12.33 7.40
C GLY A 146 15.02 11.01 7.78
N ILE A 147 15.58 9.88 7.34
CA ILE A 147 14.98 8.54 7.49
C ILE A 147 15.50 7.83 8.75
N VAL A 148 16.77 8.02 9.11
CA VAL A 148 17.38 7.30 10.23
C VAL A 148 17.01 7.97 11.56
N PRO A 149 16.65 7.19 12.60
CA PRO A 149 16.46 7.72 13.94
C PRO A 149 17.69 8.48 14.46
N THR A 150 17.46 9.60 15.14
CA THR A 150 18.53 10.32 15.84
C THR A 150 19.11 9.43 16.95
N PRO A 151 20.45 9.31 17.08
CA PRO A 151 21.07 8.58 18.17
C PRO A 151 20.54 9.03 19.55
N GLY A 152 20.14 8.08 20.40
CA GLY A 152 19.55 8.36 21.72
C GLY A 152 18.11 8.89 21.69
N GLY A 153 17.51 9.03 20.50
CA GLY A 153 16.10 9.36 20.34
C GLY A 153 15.19 8.19 20.71
N ARG A 154 13.94 8.48 21.10
CA ARG A 154 12.92 7.48 21.42
C ARG A 154 12.09 7.02 20.21
N ARG A 155 12.25 7.67 19.05
CA ARG A 155 11.47 7.37 17.85
C ARG A 155 12.14 6.22 17.09
N ALA A 156 11.31 5.32 16.57
CA ALA A 156 11.77 4.20 15.75
C ALA A 156 12.17 4.61 14.32
N GLU A 157 11.82 5.83 13.90
CA GLU A 157 12.09 6.40 12.58
C GLU A 157 12.67 7.81 12.66
N GLY A 158 13.31 8.24 11.57
CA GLY A 158 13.85 9.59 11.41
C GLY A 158 12.77 10.67 11.25
N PRO A 159 13.12 11.95 11.48
CA PRO A 159 12.16 13.05 11.54
C PRO A 159 11.42 13.33 10.23
N ALA A 160 11.99 12.94 9.09
CA ALA A 160 11.43 13.15 7.75
C ALA A 160 11.09 11.82 7.05
N TYR A 161 11.02 10.70 7.80
CA TYR A 161 10.74 9.37 7.27
C TYR A 161 9.50 9.37 6.37
N LEU A 162 8.36 9.79 6.93
CA LEU A 162 7.09 9.83 6.22
C LEU A 162 7.13 10.77 5.01
N SER A 163 7.68 11.97 5.14
CA SER A 163 7.69 12.95 4.04
C SER A 163 8.56 12.51 2.88
N LEU A 164 9.74 11.93 3.15
CA LEU A 164 10.66 11.44 2.12
C LEU A 164 10.09 10.20 1.42
N LEU A 165 9.55 9.23 2.16
CA LEU A 165 8.93 8.08 1.51
C LEU A 165 7.65 8.44 0.77
N SER A 166 6.84 9.37 1.29
CA SER A 166 5.67 9.87 0.55
C SER A 166 6.08 10.61 -0.72
N GLU A 167 7.16 11.39 -0.70
CA GLU A 167 7.74 12.02 -1.90
C GLU A 167 8.14 10.94 -2.92
N PHE A 168 8.92 9.94 -2.49
CA PHE A 168 9.31 8.82 -3.34
C PHE A 168 8.11 8.08 -3.93
N VAL A 169 7.08 7.80 -3.14
CA VAL A 169 5.88 7.08 -3.60
C VAL A 169 5.07 7.90 -4.60
N ASN A 170 5.04 9.23 -4.44
CA ASN A 170 4.20 10.12 -5.25
C ASN A 170 4.88 10.66 -6.51
N ASP A 171 6.21 10.59 -6.62
CA ASP A 171 6.94 11.01 -7.81
C ASP A 171 6.65 10.05 -8.99
N ALA A 172 5.98 10.57 -10.02
CA ALA A 172 5.58 9.78 -11.18
C ALA A 172 6.75 9.41 -12.10
N GLU A 173 7.80 10.24 -12.14
CA GLU A 173 8.91 10.08 -13.08
C GLU A 173 10.04 9.24 -12.47
N ARG A 174 10.40 9.54 -11.22
CA ARG A 174 11.58 8.99 -10.54
C ARG A 174 11.22 8.16 -9.30
N GLY A 175 9.96 8.20 -8.88
CA GLY A 175 9.46 7.54 -7.68
C GLY A 175 9.01 6.10 -7.89
N TRP A 176 8.35 5.52 -6.89
CA TRP A 176 7.92 4.12 -6.88
C TRP A 176 7.06 3.72 -8.10
N ARG A 177 7.38 2.57 -8.71
CA ARG A 177 6.61 1.93 -9.81
C ARG A 177 5.82 0.73 -9.28
N PRO A 178 4.49 0.84 -9.11
CA PRO A 178 3.68 -0.29 -8.65
C PRO A 178 3.74 -1.52 -9.55
N ASP A 179 3.83 -1.33 -10.86
CA ASP A 179 3.97 -2.41 -11.86
C ASP A 179 5.25 -3.21 -11.65
N VAL A 180 6.40 -2.54 -11.57
CA VAL A 180 7.70 -3.21 -11.34
C VAL A 180 7.77 -3.81 -9.93
N ALA A 181 7.25 -3.11 -8.92
CA ALA A 181 7.19 -3.61 -7.56
C ALA A 181 6.37 -4.91 -7.46
N SER A 182 5.30 -5.04 -8.24
CA SER A 182 4.43 -6.22 -8.19
C SER A 182 5.09 -7.50 -8.68
N ASP A 183 6.14 -7.41 -9.50
CA ASP A 183 6.92 -8.58 -9.93
C ASP A 183 7.71 -9.24 -8.79
N HIS A 184 7.89 -8.52 -7.67
CA HIS A 184 8.66 -8.96 -6.51
C HIS A 184 7.84 -8.99 -5.20
N SER A 185 6.53 -8.76 -5.27
CA SER A 185 5.63 -8.79 -4.10
C SER A 185 4.28 -9.41 -4.49
N GLU A 186 4.02 -10.62 -4.01
CA GLU A 186 2.81 -11.36 -4.35
C GLU A 186 1.57 -10.68 -3.75
N SER A 187 1.68 -10.12 -2.55
CA SER A 187 0.54 -9.42 -1.92
C SER A 187 0.19 -8.12 -2.64
N LEU A 188 1.18 -7.40 -3.19
CA LEU A 188 0.97 -6.23 -4.03
C LEU A 188 0.37 -6.59 -5.40
N GLU A 189 0.90 -7.63 -6.05
CA GLU A 189 0.38 -8.16 -7.31
C GLU A 189 -1.12 -8.48 -7.21
N ARG A 190 -1.50 -9.21 -6.16
CA ARG A 190 -2.91 -9.52 -5.85
C ARG A 190 -3.73 -8.27 -5.58
N CYS A 191 -3.16 -7.25 -4.93
CA CYS A 191 -3.80 -5.96 -4.71
C CYS A 191 -4.12 -5.26 -6.03
N ILE A 192 -3.13 -5.08 -6.91
CA ILE A 192 -3.30 -4.42 -8.22
C ILE A 192 -4.31 -5.18 -9.08
N ARG A 193 -4.18 -6.50 -9.18
CA ARG A 193 -5.11 -7.34 -9.95
C ARG A 193 -6.55 -7.21 -9.43
N SER A 194 -6.74 -7.14 -8.11
CA SER A 194 -8.06 -6.93 -7.53
C SER A 194 -8.68 -5.60 -7.92
N LEU A 195 -7.90 -4.52 -7.85
CA LEU A 195 -8.38 -3.19 -8.18
C LEU A 195 -8.79 -3.11 -9.66
N GLN A 196 -7.96 -3.66 -10.56
CA GLN A 196 -8.26 -3.73 -11.99
C GLN A 196 -9.55 -4.53 -12.26
N ASN A 197 -9.72 -5.69 -11.61
CA ASN A 197 -10.94 -6.49 -11.72
C ASN A 197 -12.17 -5.73 -11.21
N SER A 198 -12.04 -5.06 -10.06
CA SER A 198 -13.11 -4.26 -9.44
C SER A 198 -13.55 -3.11 -10.35
N ILE A 199 -12.61 -2.42 -11.01
CA ILE A 199 -12.89 -1.38 -12.01
C ILE A 199 -13.71 -1.96 -13.16
N GLY A 200 -13.24 -3.06 -13.76
CA GLY A 200 -13.91 -3.70 -14.88
C GLY A 200 -15.34 -4.13 -14.53
N THR A 201 -15.56 -4.67 -13.34
CA THR A 201 -16.91 -5.08 -12.93
C THR A 201 -17.81 -3.88 -12.63
N PHE A 202 -17.33 -2.88 -11.90
CA PHE A 202 -18.13 -1.71 -11.57
C PHE A 202 -18.58 -0.94 -12.82
N SER A 203 -17.71 -0.82 -13.83
CA SER A 203 -18.07 -0.23 -15.13
C SER A 203 -19.22 -0.98 -15.81
N ARG A 204 -19.15 -2.32 -15.86
CA ARG A 204 -20.20 -3.15 -16.49
C ARG A 204 -21.53 -3.06 -15.77
N GLU A 205 -21.53 -3.08 -14.44
CA GLU A 205 -22.76 -2.99 -13.64
C GLU A 205 -23.40 -1.60 -13.75
N SER A 206 -22.59 -0.54 -13.72
CA SER A 206 -23.06 0.84 -13.90
C SER A 206 -23.72 1.05 -15.27
N GLN A 207 -23.16 0.46 -16.32
CA GLN A 207 -23.76 0.49 -17.66
C GLN A 207 -25.10 -0.26 -17.70
N ARG A 208 -25.19 -1.47 -17.14
CA ARG A 208 -26.44 -2.25 -17.08
C ARG A 208 -27.58 -1.49 -16.38
N GLN A 209 -27.28 -0.81 -15.28
CA GLN A 209 -28.27 0.00 -14.55
C GLN A 209 -28.75 1.23 -15.36
N ARG A 210 -27.89 1.81 -16.20
CA ARG A 210 -28.27 2.94 -17.08
C ARG A 210 -29.18 2.52 -18.23
N TYR A 211 -28.99 1.33 -18.80
CA TYR A 211 -29.83 0.81 -19.91
C TYR A 211 -31.12 0.12 -19.45
N SER A 212 -31.28 -0.13 -18.15
CA SER A 212 -32.49 -0.73 -17.57
C SER A 212 -33.48 0.32 -17.04
N ARG A 213 -33.21 1.61 -17.25
CA ARG A 213 -34.06 2.76 -16.90
C ARG A 213 -34.47 3.49 -18.17
#